data_AF-A0A848LLW3-F1
#
_entry.id   AF-A0A848LLW3-F1
#
_cell.length_a   1.000
_cell.length_b   1.000
_cell.length_c   1.000
_cell.angle_alpha   90.00
_cell.angle_beta   90.00
_cell.angle_gamma   90.00
#
_symmetry.space_group_name_H-M   'P 1'
#
loop_
_entity.id
_entity.type
_entity.pdbx_description
1 polymer ?
#
loop_
_entity_poly.entity_id
_entity_poly.type
_entity_poly.pdbx_seq_one_letter_code
_entity_poly.pdbx_strand_id
1 'polypeptide(L)'
;MNPTSPPRARPRRPWKLIVGLVFLGVIGTWLYQQRATMDRMARMTREMQRQARESANAPGVAELRAFGCNRADITDMRRIYDIVGIADAGPGGDLGITCNIRLGMDEPSCEQVASVYVKAVGEAAQPFTARVRREETNQVLCTEAYARDGSRL
;
A
#
# COMPACT_ATOMS: atom_id res chain seq x y z
N MET A 1 6.63 5.55 87.56
CA MET A 1 5.42 5.48 86.72
C MET A 1 5.69 6.28 85.46
N ASN A 2 5.84 5.61 84.31
CA ASN A 2 6.12 6.26 83.04
C ASN A 2 4.80 6.53 82.30
N PRO A 3 4.54 7.75 81.81
CA PRO A 3 3.29 8.07 81.13
C PRO A 3 3.26 7.40 79.74
N THR A 4 2.22 6.60 79.51
CA THR A 4 1.94 5.94 78.24
C THR A 4 1.47 6.98 77.22
N SER A 5 2.29 7.28 76.22
CA SER A 5 1.96 8.22 75.14
C SER A 5 0.80 7.68 74.28
N PRO A 6 -0.20 8.51 73.91
CA PRO A 6 -1.30 8.07 73.06
C PRO A 6 -0.80 7.73 71.64
N PRO A 7 -1.41 6.72 70.98
CA PRO A 7 -1.01 6.32 69.64
C PRO A 7 -1.26 7.45 68.64
N ARG A 8 -0.21 7.86 67.90
CA ARG A 8 -0.34 8.85 66.82
C ARG A 8 -1.19 8.26 65.70
N ALA A 9 -2.34 8.88 65.44
CA ALA A 9 -3.18 8.56 64.29
C ALA A 9 -2.38 8.79 62.99
N ARG A 10 -2.13 7.71 62.23
CA ARG A 10 -1.50 7.83 60.91
C ARG A 10 -2.52 8.45 59.95
N PRO A 11 -2.20 9.59 59.28
CA PRO A 11 -3.09 10.16 58.29
C PRO A 11 -3.31 9.14 57.18
N ARG A 12 -4.59 8.84 56.88
CA ARG A 12 -4.98 7.99 55.75
C ARG A 12 -4.54 8.70 54.47
N ARG A 13 -3.37 8.31 53.94
CA ARG A 13 -2.84 8.85 52.69
C ARG A 13 -3.88 8.66 51.57
N PRO A 14 -4.14 9.68 50.74
CA PRO A 14 -5.14 9.63 49.68
C PRO A 14 -4.64 8.84 48.46
N TRP A 15 -4.27 7.57 48.66
CA TRP A 15 -3.71 6.69 47.62
C TRP A 15 -4.62 6.55 46.40
N LYS A 16 -5.94 6.60 46.60
CA LYS A 16 -6.93 6.51 45.52
C LYS A 16 -6.82 7.67 44.51
N LEU A 17 -6.48 8.89 44.95
CA LEU A 17 -6.32 10.04 44.05
C LEU A 17 -5.07 9.88 43.17
N ILE A 18 -3.97 9.41 43.76
CA ILE A 18 -2.71 9.18 43.03
C ILE A 18 -2.92 8.12 41.95
N VAL A 19 -3.56 7.00 42.28
CA VAL A 19 -3.85 5.93 41.30
C VAL A 19 -4.75 6.43 40.17
N GLY A 20 -5.79 7.22 40.48
CA GLY A 20 -6.68 7.78 39.46
C GLY A 20 -5.97 8.72 38.49
N LEU A 21 -5.09 9.60 38.98
CA LEU A 21 -4.31 10.52 38.13
C LEU A 21 -3.32 9.78 37.22
N VAL A 22 -2.66 8.74 37.75
CA VAL A 22 -1.73 7.92 36.94
C VAL A 22 -2.50 7.22 35.82
N PHE A 23 -3.67 6.63 36.11
CA PHE A 23 -4.47 5.94 35.10
C PHE A 23 -4.97 6.88 34.00
N LEU A 24 -5.44 8.07 34.36
CA LEU A 24 -5.82 9.11 33.38
C LEU A 24 -4.62 9.57 32.54
N GLY A 25 -3.44 9.68 33.15
CA GLY A 25 -2.19 9.99 32.45
C GLY A 25 -1.83 8.93 31.40
N VAL A 26 -1.91 7.65 31.75
CA VAL A 26 -1.62 6.53 30.83
C VAL A 26 -2.63 6.46 29.69
N ILE A 27 -3.93 6.63 29.97
CA ILE A 27 -4.95 6.68 28.91
C ILE A 27 -4.72 7.88 28.00
N GLY A 28 -4.41 9.05 28.58
CA GLY A 28 -4.12 10.26 27.82
C GLY A 28 -2.93 10.10 26.88
N THR A 29 -1.81 9.54 27.36
CA THR A 29 -0.64 9.28 26.52
C THR A 29 -0.90 8.21 25.46
N TRP A 30 -1.66 7.17 25.80
CA TRP A 30 -2.06 6.13 24.84
C TRP A 30 -2.95 6.69 23.71
N LEU A 31 -3.98 7.46 24.04
CA LEU A 31 -4.84 8.13 23.05
C LEU A 31 -4.07 9.16 22.19
N TYR A 32 -3.11 9.87 22.80
CA TYR A 32 -2.24 10.79 22.09
C TYR A 32 -1.35 10.07 21.07
N GLN A 33 -0.73 8.95 21.45
CA GLN A 33 0.04 8.11 20.53
C GLN A 33 -0.86 7.57 19.41
N GLN A 34 -2.07 7.11 19.73
CA GLN A 34 -3.01 6.57 18.74
C GLN A 34 -3.39 7.63 17.67
N ARG A 35 -3.58 8.90 18.05
CA ARG A 35 -3.83 9.98 17.08
C ARG A 35 -2.69 10.17 16.08
N ALA A 36 -1.45 10.18 16.55
CA ALA A 36 -0.28 10.34 15.67
C ALA A 36 -0.18 9.20 14.64
N THR A 37 -0.55 7.98 15.03
CA THR A 37 -0.58 6.82 14.11
C THR A 37 -1.70 6.96 13.07
N MET A 38 -2.89 7.40 13.49
CA MET A 38 -4.03 7.59 12.59
C MET A 38 -3.77 8.67 11.52
N ASP A 39 -3.09 9.76 11.86
CA ASP A 39 -2.73 10.80 10.89
C ASP A 39 -1.74 10.30 9.83
N ARG A 40 -0.79 9.44 10.22
CA ARG A 40 0.16 8.81 9.29
C ARG A 40 -0.58 7.83 8.38
N MET A 41 -1.43 6.98 8.94
CA MET A 41 -2.26 6.06 8.15
C MET A 41 -3.18 6.81 7.19
N ALA A 42 -3.84 7.88 7.63
CA ALA A 42 -4.73 8.67 6.79
C ALA A 42 -4.00 9.35 5.62
N ARG A 43 -2.76 9.85 5.82
CA ARG A 43 -1.94 10.37 4.72
C ARG A 43 -1.57 9.26 3.72
N MET A 44 -1.09 8.13 4.22
CA MET A 44 -0.74 6.98 3.38
C MET A 44 -1.95 6.47 2.58
N THR A 45 -3.13 6.35 3.20
CA THR A 45 -4.36 5.94 2.51
C THR A 45 -4.76 6.93 1.41
N ARG A 46 -4.64 8.24 1.65
CA ARG A 46 -4.92 9.25 0.61
C ARG A 46 -3.96 9.16 -0.57
N GLU A 47 -2.67 8.95 -0.30
CA GLU A 47 -1.65 8.77 -1.34
C GLU A 47 -1.89 7.49 -2.15
N MET A 48 -2.20 6.37 -1.48
CA MET A 48 -2.56 5.11 -2.14
C MET A 48 -3.82 5.25 -3.00
N GLN A 49 -4.85 5.95 -2.52
CA GLN A 49 -6.06 6.21 -3.30
C GLN A 49 -5.79 7.08 -4.53
N ARG A 50 -4.93 8.10 -4.36
CA ARG A 50 -4.51 8.96 -5.47
C ARG A 50 -3.75 8.15 -6.52
N GLN A 51 -2.79 7.34 -6.09
CA GLN A 51 -2.02 6.47 -6.98
C GLN A 51 -2.92 5.45 -7.69
N ALA A 52 -3.85 4.82 -6.98
CA ALA A 52 -4.81 3.89 -7.58
C ALA A 52 -5.65 4.55 -8.67
N ARG A 53 -6.07 5.81 -8.47
CA ARG A 53 -6.79 6.59 -9.50
C ARG A 53 -5.90 6.96 -10.67
N GLU A 54 -4.66 7.36 -10.42
CA GLU A 54 -3.69 7.68 -11.47
C GLU A 54 -3.38 6.43 -12.31
N SER A 55 -3.12 5.29 -11.67
CA SER A 55 -2.92 3.99 -12.31
C SER A 55 -4.13 3.51 -13.11
N ALA A 56 -5.36 3.76 -12.63
CA ALA A 56 -6.58 3.36 -13.32
C ALA A 56 -6.94 4.23 -14.54
N ASN A 57 -6.33 5.42 -14.65
CA ASN A 57 -6.50 6.37 -15.75
C ASN A 57 -5.19 6.60 -16.52
N ALA A 58 -4.20 5.74 -16.33
CA ALA A 58 -2.94 5.85 -17.04
C ALA A 58 -3.13 5.62 -18.56
N PRO A 59 -2.30 6.22 -19.41
CA PRO A 59 -2.34 5.98 -20.85
C PRO A 59 -2.24 4.49 -21.18
N GLY A 60 -3.03 4.00 -22.13
CA GLY A 60 -3.08 2.58 -22.51
C GLY A 60 -4.05 1.71 -21.69
N VAL A 61 -4.54 2.19 -20.54
CA VAL A 61 -5.46 1.40 -19.71
C VAL A 61 -6.82 1.19 -20.38
N ALA A 62 -7.32 2.19 -21.10
CA ALA A 62 -8.60 2.09 -21.80
C ALA A 62 -8.53 1.03 -22.91
N GLU A 63 -7.42 1.00 -23.64
CA GLU A 63 -7.12 0.07 -24.73
C GLU A 63 -6.94 -1.35 -24.20
N LEU A 64 -6.25 -1.53 -23.08
CA LEU A 64 -6.11 -2.83 -22.40
C LEU A 64 -7.47 -3.38 -21.92
N ARG A 65 -8.35 -2.51 -21.41
CA ARG A 65 -9.71 -2.91 -21.04
C ARG A 65 -10.53 -3.31 -22.26
N ALA A 66 -10.45 -2.52 -23.33
CA ALA A 66 -11.13 -2.82 -24.59
C ALA A 66 -10.61 -4.11 -25.24
N PHE A 67 -9.34 -4.46 -25.00
CA PHE A 67 -8.73 -5.68 -25.49
C PHE A 67 -9.22 -6.96 -24.77
N GLY A 68 -9.64 -6.85 -23.50
CA GLY A 68 -10.17 -7.98 -22.74
C GLY A 68 -9.76 -8.04 -21.27
N CYS A 69 -8.91 -7.13 -20.79
CA CYS A 69 -8.58 -7.06 -19.37
C CYS A 69 -9.78 -6.52 -18.57
N ASN A 70 -10.43 -7.34 -17.73
CA ASN A 70 -11.53 -6.88 -16.87
C ASN A 70 -11.11 -5.71 -15.97
N ARG A 71 -9.86 -5.77 -15.48
CA ARG A 71 -9.22 -4.66 -14.80
C ARG A 71 -7.79 -4.57 -15.32
N ALA A 72 -7.42 -3.43 -15.85
CA ALA A 72 -6.04 -3.10 -16.17
C ALA A 72 -5.52 -2.05 -15.19
N ASP A 73 -4.31 -2.28 -14.68
CA ASP A 73 -3.59 -1.36 -13.81
C ASP A 73 -2.16 -1.18 -14.31
N ILE A 74 -1.72 0.08 -14.36
CA ILE A 74 -0.34 0.44 -14.68
C ILE A 74 0.26 1.03 -13.42
N THR A 75 1.27 0.36 -12.90
CA THR A 75 1.88 0.67 -11.61
C THR A 75 3.34 1.01 -11.80
N ASP A 76 3.72 2.22 -11.41
CA ASP A 76 5.11 2.61 -11.32
C ASP A 76 5.69 2.09 -9.99
N MET A 77 6.53 1.03 -10.07
CA MET A 77 7.13 0.42 -8.89
C MET A 77 8.13 1.36 -8.19
N ARG A 78 8.82 2.24 -8.93
CA ARG A 78 9.74 3.22 -8.34
C ARG A 78 8.99 4.15 -7.40
N ARG A 79 7.83 4.63 -7.85
CA ARG A 79 6.99 5.49 -7.01
C ARG A 79 6.48 4.78 -5.75
N ILE A 80 6.19 3.48 -5.83
CA ILE A 80 5.84 2.69 -4.64
C ILE A 80 7.04 2.64 -3.68
N TYR A 81 8.23 2.33 -4.19
CA TYR A 81 9.46 2.26 -3.39
C TYR A 81 9.80 3.59 -2.71
N ASP A 82 9.58 4.71 -3.41
CA ASP A 82 9.74 6.06 -2.84
C ASP A 82 8.80 6.31 -1.66
N ILE A 83 7.54 5.84 -1.76
CA ILE A 83 6.55 5.98 -0.68
C ILE A 83 6.89 5.11 0.53
N VAL A 84 7.37 3.87 0.30
CA VAL A 84 7.72 2.95 1.39
C VAL A 84 9.13 3.18 1.96
N GLY A 85 9.94 4.04 1.33
CA GLY A 85 11.30 4.36 1.76
C GLY A 85 12.30 3.23 1.53
N ILE A 86 12.08 2.37 0.54
CA ILE A 86 13.01 1.31 0.16
C ILE A 86 13.89 1.84 -0.97
N ALA A 87 15.07 2.35 -0.63
CA ALA A 87 15.94 3.05 -1.59
C ALA A 87 16.60 2.12 -2.63
N ASP A 88 16.68 0.81 -2.37
CA ASP A 88 17.42 -0.14 -3.22
C ASP A 88 16.63 -1.44 -3.45
N ALA A 89 15.61 -1.39 -4.31
CA ALA A 89 14.92 -2.61 -4.79
C ALA A 89 15.66 -3.31 -5.95
N GLY A 90 16.91 -2.92 -6.24
CA GLY A 90 17.66 -3.38 -7.41
C GLY A 90 17.18 -2.73 -8.71
N PRO A 91 17.77 -3.09 -9.87
CA PRO A 91 17.49 -2.46 -11.16
C PRO A 91 16.07 -2.71 -11.72
N GLY A 92 15.21 -3.43 -11.00
CA GLY A 92 13.82 -3.73 -11.41
C GLY A 92 12.83 -2.60 -11.13
N GLY A 93 13.24 -1.34 -11.32
CA GLY A 93 12.41 -0.14 -11.20
C GLY A 93 11.40 0.02 -12.33
N ASP A 94 10.81 -1.09 -12.77
CA ASP A 94 10.09 -1.17 -14.04
C ASP A 94 8.63 -0.76 -13.87
N LEU A 95 8.08 -0.24 -14.96
CA LEU A 95 6.66 -0.01 -15.07
C LEU A 95 5.94 -1.37 -15.07
N GLY A 96 5.07 -1.63 -14.10
CA GLY A 96 4.29 -2.86 -14.03
C GLY A 96 2.94 -2.69 -14.74
N ILE A 97 2.66 -3.52 -15.73
CA ILE A 97 1.36 -3.56 -16.42
C ILE A 97 0.66 -4.84 -16.00
N THR A 98 -0.45 -4.74 -15.30
CA THR A 98 -1.24 -5.91 -14.90
C THR A 98 -2.54 -5.95 -15.68
N CYS A 99 -2.77 -7.04 -16.38
CA CYS A 99 -4.05 -7.43 -16.95
C CYS A 99 -4.72 -8.45 -16.02
N ASN A 100 -5.80 -8.04 -15.36
CA ASN A 100 -6.62 -8.93 -14.55
C ASN A 100 -7.76 -9.45 -15.43
N ILE A 101 -7.89 -10.76 -15.52
CA ILE A 101 -8.97 -11.44 -16.24
C ILE A 101 -9.85 -12.22 -15.27
N ARG A 102 -11.12 -12.37 -15.59
CA ARG A 102 -12.07 -13.22 -14.88
C ARG A 102 -11.99 -14.66 -15.35
N LEU A 103 -12.41 -15.57 -14.48
CA LEU A 103 -12.49 -16.99 -14.80
C LEU A 103 -13.41 -17.24 -16.00
N GLY A 104 -12.94 -18.01 -16.97
CA GLY A 104 -13.72 -18.39 -18.16
C GLY A 104 -13.72 -17.38 -19.30
N MET A 105 -12.94 -16.29 -19.20
CA MET A 105 -12.64 -15.44 -20.37
C MET A 105 -11.39 -15.95 -21.09
N ASP A 106 -11.23 -15.55 -22.35
CA ASP A 106 -10.02 -15.82 -23.12
C ASP A 106 -8.80 -15.20 -22.42
N GLU A 107 -7.75 -16.00 -22.24
CA GLU A 107 -6.55 -15.59 -21.52
C GLU A 107 -5.56 -14.96 -22.49
N PRO A 108 -5.34 -13.63 -22.46
CA PRO A 108 -4.35 -13.01 -23.32
C PRO A 108 -2.95 -13.42 -22.89
N SER A 109 -2.03 -13.55 -23.84
CA SER A 109 -0.61 -13.70 -23.54
C SER A 109 0.00 -12.37 -23.06
N CYS A 110 1.11 -12.44 -22.34
CA CYS A 110 1.86 -11.25 -21.94
C CYS A 110 2.33 -10.43 -23.16
N GLU A 111 2.66 -11.09 -24.27
CA GLU A 111 3.06 -10.45 -25.53
C GLU A 111 1.90 -9.66 -26.13
N GLN A 112 0.69 -10.22 -26.13
CA GLN A 112 -0.50 -9.51 -26.61
C GLN A 112 -0.80 -8.27 -25.76
N VAL A 113 -0.71 -8.40 -24.43
CA VAL A 113 -0.88 -7.27 -23.49
C VAL A 113 0.17 -6.18 -23.73
N ALA A 114 1.45 -6.57 -23.87
CA ALA A 114 2.54 -5.64 -24.15
C ALA A 114 2.34 -4.92 -25.50
N SER A 115 1.99 -5.66 -26.54
CA SER A 115 1.72 -5.13 -27.88
C SER A 115 0.58 -4.10 -27.89
N VAL A 116 -0.54 -4.40 -27.22
CA VAL A 116 -1.68 -3.48 -27.10
C VAL A 116 -1.30 -2.23 -26.35
N TYR A 117 -0.56 -2.37 -25.24
CA TYR A 117 -0.10 -1.22 -24.46
C TYR A 117 0.80 -0.30 -25.29
N VAL A 118 1.84 -0.84 -25.92
CA VAL A 118 2.78 -0.04 -26.73
C VAL A 118 2.06 0.60 -27.91
N LYS A 119 1.15 -0.12 -28.58
CA LYS A 119 0.32 0.46 -29.65
C LYS A 119 -0.53 1.64 -29.16
N ALA A 120 -1.00 1.61 -27.91
CA ALA A 120 -1.80 2.67 -27.33
C ALA A 120 -0.97 3.90 -26.94
N VAL A 121 0.23 3.70 -26.37
CA VAL A 121 1.07 4.79 -25.86
C VAL A 121 2.17 5.25 -26.83
N GLY A 122 2.37 4.53 -27.92
CA GLY A 122 3.45 4.72 -28.89
C GLY A 122 4.76 4.07 -28.44
N GLU A 123 5.33 4.55 -27.34
CA GLU A 123 6.55 4.02 -26.71
C GLU A 123 6.44 4.19 -25.19
N ALA A 124 6.82 3.15 -24.44
CA ALA A 124 6.80 3.25 -22.98
C ALA A 124 7.90 4.19 -22.48
N ALA A 125 7.66 4.87 -21.35
CA ALA A 125 8.64 5.78 -20.75
C ALA A 125 9.91 5.05 -20.25
N GLN A 126 9.79 3.78 -19.86
CA GLN A 126 10.85 2.93 -19.34
C GLN A 126 10.55 1.45 -19.67
N PRO A 127 11.53 0.54 -19.54
CA PRO A 127 11.25 -0.90 -19.59
C PRO A 127 10.11 -1.27 -18.64
N PHE A 128 9.32 -2.25 -19.04
CA PHE A 128 8.09 -2.59 -18.34
C PHE A 128 7.90 -4.09 -18.25
N THR A 129 7.22 -4.52 -17.20
CA THR A 129 6.83 -5.92 -17.02
C THR A 129 5.34 -6.05 -17.31
N ALA A 130 4.95 -6.87 -18.28
CA ALA A 130 3.56 -7.25 -18.47
C ALA A 130 3.25 -8.49 -17.64
N ARG A 131 2.12 -8.46 -16.93
CA ARG A 131 1.64 -9.54 -16.08
C ARG A 131 0.17 -9.79 -16.38
N VAL A 132 -0.18 -11.06 -16.57
CA VAL A 132 -1.58 -11.49 -16.68
C VAL A 132 -1.90 -12.35 -15.46
N ARG A 133 -3.01 -12.04 -14.78
CA ARG A 133 -3.46 -12.82 -13.62
C ARG A 133 -4.98 -12.96 -13.59
N ARG A 134 -5.46 -14.03 -12.95
CA ARG A 134 -6.89 -14.24 -12.69
C ARG A 134 -7.33 -13.46 -11.45
N GLU A 135 -8.39 -12.67 -11.56
CA GLU A 135 -8.90 -11.79 -10.48
C GLU A 135 -9.38 -12.62 -9.28
N GLU A 136 -10.03 -13.75 -9.51
CA GLU A 136 -10.66 -14.56 -8.46
C GLU A 136 -9.65 -15.39 -7.66
N THR A 137 -8.64 -15.94 -8.33
CA THR A 137 -7.65 -16.84 -7.70
C THR A 137 -6.34 -16.13 -7.36
N ASN A 138 -6.14 -14.89 -7.84
CA ASN A 138 -4.84 -14.20 -7.86
C ASN A 138 -3.71 -15.01 -8.52
N GLN A 139 -4.03 -16.04 -9.31
CA GLN A 139 -3.05 -16.85 -10.00
C GLN A 139 -2.42 -16.03 -11.14
N VAL A 140 -1.10 -15.92 -11.12
CA VAL A 140 -0.33 -15.32 -12.21
C VAL A 140 -0.20 -16.34 -13.34
N LEU A 141 -0.69 -15.99 -14.52
CA LEU A 141 -0.65 -16.84 -15.71
C LEU A 141 0.64 -16.64 -16.49
N CYS A 142 1.08 -15.39 -16.62
CA CYS A 142 2.37 -15.04 -17.20
C CYS A 142 2.93 -13.76 -16.56
N THR A 143 4.25 -13.62 -16.61
CA THR A 143 4.97 -12.39 -16.25
C THR A 143 6.22 -12.32 -17.10
N GLU A 144 6.37 -11.26 -17.88
CA GLU A 144 7.49 -11.07 -18.79
C GLU A 144 7.93 -9.62 -18.84
N ALA A 145 9.24 -9.40 -19.02
CA ALA A 145 9.83 -8.08 -19.16
C ALA A 145 9.95 -7.70 -20.64
N TYR A 146 9.70 -6.44 -20.92
CA TYR A 146 9.74 -5.85 -22.25
C TYR A 146 10.52 -4.54 -22.22
N ALA A 147 11.22 -4.27 -23.32
CA ALA A 147 11.82 -2.97 -23.59
C ALA A 147 10.74 -1.93 -23.89
N ARG A 148 11.16 -0.67 -24.06
CA ARG A 148 10.26 0.47 -24.25
C ARG A 148 9.40 0.39 -25.51
N ASP A 149 9.90 -0.29 -26.52
CA ASP A 149 9.25 -0.55 -27.81
C ASP A 149 8.36 -1.81 -27.80
N GLY A 150 8.28 -2.53 -26.67
CA GLY A 150 7.52 -3.78 -26.56
C GLY A 150 8.25 -5.02 -27.03
N SER A 151 9.54 -4.93 -27.41
CA SER A 151 10.36 -6.12 -27.63
C SER A 151 10.66 -6.84 -26.32
N ARG A 152 10.71 -8.18 -26.33
CA ARG A 152 10.97 -8.99 -25.12
C ARG A 152 12.43 -8.85 -24.69
N LEU A 153 12.66 -8.72 -23.38
CA LEU A 153 13.99 -8.70 -22.74
C LEU A 153 14.42 -10.08 -22.23
#